data_AF-Q21RH4-F1
#
_entry.id   AF-Q21RH4-F1
#
_cell.length_a   1.000
_cell.length_b   1.000
_cell.length_c   1.000
_cell.angle_alpha   90.00
_cell.angle_beta   90.00
_cell.angle_gamma   90.00
#
_symmetry.space_group_name_H-M   'P 1'
#
loop_
_entity.id
_entity.type
_entity.pdbx_description
1 polymer ?
#
loop_
_entity_poly.entity_id
_entity_poly.type
_entity_poly.pdbx_seq_one_letter_code
_entity_poly.pdbx_strand_id
1 'polypeptide(L)'
;MTKSLTSKFIAGALLTCAASAMAAPVAFDVTAASLTPGAGYGVDAHENTGTLLDVLFTPGFSTQNFSLASVGDQSTFLVGTLDFRESNGNGGILAAETDALDVTASLTFASPLGSTQTLTTTGVATAGAINGGANDSANGGVDYSLTWAALTNIAFGTGGLFDISLNPITFSDTSDLNQNLSATVTLRALPATTQLEIVQPAAVPEPGSLALFAAALTLAGLTSRRRRGTGV
;
A
#
# COMPACT_ATOMS: atom_id res chain seq x y z
N MET A 1 -13.99 -64.16 46.01
CA MET A 1 -13.38 -62.81 45.98
C MET A 1 -13.04 -62.47 44.54
N THR A 2 -13.95 -61.79 43.85
CA THR A 2 -13.87 -61.42 42.44
C THR A 2 -13.19 -60.05 42.30
N LYS A 3 -12.08 -59.99 41.56
CA LYS A 3 -11.35 -58.75 41.26
C LYS A 3 -11.96 -58.11 40.01
N SER A 4 -12.48 -56.90 40.15
CA SER A 4 -13.00 -56.05 39.06
C SER A 4 -11.87 -55.16 38.53
N LEU A 5 -11.57 -55.25 37.23
CA LEU A 5 -10.64 -54.37 36.51
C LEU A 5 -11.44 -53.34 35.70
N THR A 6 -11.42 -52.09 36.14
CA THR A 6 -11.99 -50.94 35.44
C THR A 6 -10.95 -50.34 34.49
N SER A 7 -11.15 -50.55 33.17
CA SER A 7 -10.39 -49.87 32.12
C SER A 7 -10.88 -48.43 31.96
N LYS A 8 -10.00 -47.46 32.18
CA LYS A 8 -10.23 -46.04 31.88
C LYS A 8 -9.66 -45.73 30.49
N PHE A 9 -10.53 -45.41 29.54
CA PHE A 9 -10.13 -44.82 28.27
C PHE A 9 -9.85 -43.32 28.49
N ILE A 10 -8.61 -42.90 28.25
CA ILE A 10 -8.21 -41.49 28.20
C ILE A 10 -8.34 -41.04 26.74
N ALA A 11 -9.36 -40.25 26.43
CA ALA A 11 -9.48 -39.58 25.14
C ALA A 11 -8.57 -38.35 25.14
N GLY A 12 -7.43 -38.43 24.46
CA GLY A 12 -6.53 -37.30 24.24
C GLY A 12 -7.04 -36.43 23.10
N ALA A 13 -7.56 -35.24 23.40
CA ALA A 13 -7.86 -34.22 22.40
C ALA A 13 -6.53 -33.61 21.90
N LEU A 14 -6.16 -33.89 20.65
CA LEU A 14 -5.06 -33.18 19.98
C LEU A 14 -5.50 -31.75 19.69
N LEU A 15 -4.91 -30.79 20.43
CA LEU A 15 -5.02 -29.37 20.13
C LEU A 15 -4.01 -29.03 19.04
N THR A 16 -4.42 -29.02 17.78
CA THR A 16 -3.59 -28.53 16.67
C THR A 16 -3.56 -27.01 16.72
N CYS A 17 -2.48 -26.42 17.24
CA CYS A 17 -2.21 -25.00 17.10
C CYS A 17 -2.00 -24.69 15.62
N ALA A 18 -2.96 -24.03 14.98
CA ALA A 18 -2.77 -23.45 13.66
C ALA A 18 -1.71 -22.35 13.78
N ALA A 19 -0.51 -22.60 13.27
CA ALA A 19 0.49 -21.55 13.10
C ALA A 19 -0.04 -20.58 12.05
N SER A 20 -0.35 -19.35 12.45
CA SER A 20 -0.66 -18.27 11.51
C SER A 20 0.60 -18.00 10.68
N ALA A 21 0.55 -18.31 9.39
CA ALA A 21 1.58 -17.91 8.45
C ALA A 21 1.59 -16.38 8.36
N MET A 22 2.62 -15.73 8.89
CA MET A 22 2.82 -14.29 8.70
C MET A 22 3.37 -14.07 7.30
N ALA A 23 2.79 -13.13 6.55
CA ALA A 23 3.31 -12.74 5.25
C ALA A 23 4.72 -12.14 5.41
N ALA A 24 5.62 -12.44 4.48
CA ALA A 24 6.95 -11.85 4.47
C ALA A 24 6.85 -10.32 4.22
N PRO A 25 7.68 -9.49 4.88
CA PRO A 25 7.71 -8.06 4.62
C PRO A 25 8.01 -7.75 3.15
N VAL A 26 7.31 -6.77 2.60
CA VAL A 26 7.52 -6.28 1.25
C VAL A 26 8.67 -5.27 1.25
N ALA A 27 9.78 -5.58 0.59
CA ALA A 27 10.95 -4.73 0.52
C ALA A 27 10.83 -3.70 -0.63
N PHE A 28 11.05 -2.43 -0.31
CA PHE A 28 11.04 -1.30 -1.22
C PHE A 28 12.45 -0.79 -1.47
N ASP A 29 12.67 -0.40 -2.73
CA ASP A 29 13.87 0.32 -3.16
C ASP A 29 13.42 1.48 -4.05
N VAL A 30 13.47 2.69 -3.50
CA VAL A 30 13.19 3.93 -4.25
C VAL A 30 14.53 4.45 -4.72
N THR A 31 14.75 4.42 -6.03
CA THR A 31 16.07 4.72 -6.62
C THR A 31 16.18 6.15 -7.13
N ALA A 32 15.07 6.81 -7.43
CA ALA A 32 15.05 8.21 -7.84
C ALA A 32 13.72 8.87 -7.48
N ALA A 33 13.78 10.17 -7.19
CA ALA A 33 12.64 11.06 -7.19
C ALA A 33 13.04 12.38 -7.87
N SER A 34 12.15 12.97 -8.65
CA SER A 34 12.38 14.23 -9.34
C SER A 34 11.11 15.06 -9.42
N LEU A 35 11.30 16.38 -9.49
CA LEU A 35 10.25 17.36 -9.73
C LEU A 35 10.51 18.04 -11.07
N THR A 36 9.44 18.27 -11.82
CA THR A 36 9.48 19.02 -13.08
C THR A 36 8.42 20.11 -12.97
N PRO A 37 8.81 21.34 -12.62
CA PRO A 37 7.89 22.46 -12.58
C PRO A 37 7.40 22.80 -13.99
N GLY A 38 6.18 23.31 -14.08
CA GLY A 38 5.58 23.82 -15.30
C GLY A 38 6.27 25.09 -15.81
N ALA A 39 5.83 25.57 -16.96
CA ALA A 39 6.44 26.72 -17.62
C ALA A 39 6.14 28.07 -16.94
N GLY A 40 5.15 28.10 -16.03
CA GLY A 40 4.80 29.31 -15.26
C GLY A 40 5.72 29.61 -14.08
N TYR A 41 6.74 28.77 -13.84
CA TYR A 41 7.74 29.03 -12.79
C TYR A 41 9.03 29.62 -13.35
N GLY A 42 9.63 30.56 -12.64
CA GLY A 42 10.90 31.15 -13.01
C GLY A 42 11.18 32.44 -12.26
N VAL A 43 12.19 33.18 -12.72
CA VAL A 43 12.55 34.48 -12.18
C VAL A 43 12.45 35.49 -13.31
N ASP A 44 11.61 36.50 -13.12
CA ASP A 44 11.51 37.59 -14.06
C ASP A 44 12.60 38.64 -13.83
N ALA A 45 12.94 39.39 -14.87
CA ALA A 45 13.87 40.51 -14.73
C ALA A 45 13.23 41.70 -13.98
N HIS A 46 11.89 41.77 -13.99
CA HIS A 46 11.11 42.84 -13.39
C HIS A 46 9.77 42.29 -12.84
N GLU A 47 9.72 42.04 -11.54
CA GLU A 47 8.55 41.52 -10.82
C GLU A 47 7.27 42.36 -11.02
N ASN A 48 7.39 43.66 -11.31
CA ASN A 48 6.22 44.55 -11.45
C ASN A 48 5.36 44.26 -12.69
N THR A 49 5.91 43.51 -13.64
CA THR A 49 5.22 43.05 -14.84
C THR A 49 5.53 41.58 -15.10
N GLY A 50 5.74 40.83 -14.01
CA GLY A 50 6.08 39.42 -14.05
C GLY A 50 5.00 38.58 -14.72
N THR A 51 5.45 37.47 -15.27
CA THR A 51 4.63 36.39 -15.84
C THR A 51 5.03 35.04 -15.27
N LEU A 52 6.13 34.97 -14.52
CA LEU A 52 6.66 33.75 -13.94
C LEU A 52 6.63 33.86 -12.41
N LEU A 53 6.10 32.84 -11.76
CA LEU A 53 6.08 32.73 -10.31
C LEU A 53 7.44 32.26 -9.77
N ASP A 54 8.05 33.01 -8.86
CA ASP A 54 9.35 32.62 -8.28
C ASP A 54 9.18 31.58 -7.16
N VAL A 55 9.19 30.31 -7.58
CA VAL A 55 9.31 29.16 -6.69
C VAL A 55 10.53 28.35 -7.07
N LEU A 56 11.50 28.24 -6.15
CA LEU A 56 12.66 27.39 -6.35
C LEU A 56 12.36 25.96 -5.88
N PHE A 57 12.47 25.01 -6.81
CA PHE A 57 12.41 23.58 -6.52
C PHE A 57 13.81 23.01 -6.38
N THR A 58 14.18 22.59 -5.17
CA THR A 58 15.50 21.99 -4.90
C THR A 58 15.37 20.48 -4.72
N PRO A 59 16.06 19.67 -5.55
CA PRO A 59 16.11 18.23 -5.36
C PRO A 59 16.73 17.90 -3.99
N GLY A 60 16.06 17.04 -3.22
CA GLY A 60 16.52 16.61 -1.89
C GLY A 60 16.54 15.09 -1.71
N PHE A 61 16.21 14.36 -2.78
CA PHE A 61 16.07 12.91 -2.72
C PHE A 61 17.42 12.20 -2.61
N SER A 62 17.43 11.15 -1.79
CA SER A 62 18.46 10.12 -1.74
C SER A 62 17.80 8.75 -1.79
N THR A 63 18.46 7.75 -2.38
CA THR A 63 17.94 6.38 -2.46
C THR A 63 17.44 5.88 -1.11
N GLN A 64 16.25 5.28 -1.10
CA GLN A 64 15.59 4.80 0.12
C GLN A 64 15.33 3.31 0.04
N ASN A 65 15.59 2.61 1.14
CA ASN A 65 15.27 1.20 1.29
C ASN A 65 14.49 1.00 2.59
N PHE A 66 13.32 0.37 2.50
CA PHE A 66 12.46 0.10 3.64
C PHE A 66 11.62 -1.16 3.41
N SER A 67 10.95 -1.64 4.45
CA SER A 67 10.05 -2.79 4.33
C SER A 67 8.72 -2.53 5.02
N LEU A 68 7.62 -2.92 4.39
CA LEU A 68 6.26 -2.85 4.96
C LEU A 68 5.75 -4.27 5.21
N ALA A 69 5.37 -4.59 6.45
CA ALA A 69 5.04 -5.96 6.87
C ALA A 69 3.54 -6.20 7.03
N SER A 70 2.79 -5.14 7.37
CA SER A 70 1.36 -5.20 7.66
C SER A 70 0.58 -4.18 6.85
N VAL A 71 -0.67 -4.51 6.50
CA VAL A 71 -1.58 -3.53 5.88
C VAL A 71 -1.72 -2.33 6.81
N GLY A 72 -1.53 -1.14 6.24
CA GLY A 72 -1.51 0.13 6.96
C GLY A 72 -0.12 0.60 7.36
N ASP A 73 0.94 -0.23 7.23
CA ASP A 73 2.31 0.22 7.41
C ASP A 73 2.65 1.30 6.38
N GLN A 74 3.43 2.29 6.81
CA GLN A 74 3.82 3.44 6.00
C GLN A 74 5.31 3.71 6.09
N SER A 75 5.86 4.25 5.01
CA SER A 75 7.20 4.87 5.03
C SER A 75 7.15 6.20 4.30
N THR A 76 7.83 7.20 4.86
CA THR A 76 7.87 8.56 4.34
C THR A 76 9.32 8.94 4.05
N PHE A 77 9.55 9.57 2.90
CA PHE A 77 10.88 10.05 2.52
C PHE A 77 10.82 11.41 1.83
N LEU A 78 11.92 12.16 1.91
CA LEU A 78 12.07 13.47 1.29
C LEU A 78 12.26 13.33 -0.22
N VAL A 79 11.48 14.08 -0.99
CA VAL A 79 11.61 14.24 -2.45
C VAL A 79 12.46 15.47 -2.77
N GLY A 80 12.18 16.58 -2.09
CA GLY A 80 12.87 17.85 -2.28
C GLY A 80 12.35 18.93 -1.37
N THR A 81 12.83 20.15 -1.58
CA THR A 81 12.35 21.34 -0.87
C THR A 81 11.86 22.38 -1.87
N LEU A 82 10.91 23.20 -1.43
CA LEU A 82 10.39 24.31 -2.20
C LEU A 82 10.65 25.61 -1.42
N ASP A 83 11.12 26.63 -2.10
CA ASP A 83 11.23 27.99 -1.58
C ASP A 83 10.33 28.93 -2.38
N PHE A 84 9.40 29.60 -1.71
CA PHE A 84 8.63 30.69 -2.28
C PHE A 84 9.41 31.99 -2.16
N ARG A 85 9.74 32.63 -3.29
CA ARG A 85 10.65 33.78 -3.38
C ARG A 85 10.02 35.02 -4.01
N GLU A 86 8.73 34.93 -4.29
CA GLU A 86 7.93 36.00 -4.86
C GLU A 86 8.08 37.33 -4.11
N SER A 87 8.26 38.45 -4.81
CA SER A 87 8.44 39.73 -4.13
C SER A 87 7.11 40.33 -3.68
N ASN A 88 6.99 40.61 -2.38
CA ASN A 88 5.84 41.38 -1.86
C ASN A 88 5.83 42.87 -2.30
N GLY A 89 6.83 43.34 -3.06
CA GLY A 89 6.94 44.73 -3.50
C GLY A 89 5.75 45.22 -4.35
N ASN A 90 5.02 44.31 -5.00
CA ASN A 90 3.85 44.61 -5.82
C ASN A 90 2.53 44.13 -5.22
N GLY A 91 2.56 43.65 -3.97
CA GLY A 91 1.40 43.04 -3.32
C GLY A 91 1.35 41.50 -3.44
N GLY A 92 2.42 40.83 -3.87
CA GLY A 92 2.46 39.38 -4.02
C GLY A 92 2.15 38.93 -5.45
N ILE A 93 1.59 37.72 -5.59
CA ILE A 93 1.35 37.07 -6.89
C ILE A 93 0.43 37.92 -7.77
N LEU A 94 0.85 38.13 -9.01
CA LEU A 94 0.13 38.82 -10.06
C LEU A 94 -0.79 37.87 -10.81
N ALA A 95 -1.88 38.39 -11.38
CA ALA A 95 -2.81 37.59 -12.18
C ALA A 95 -2.15 36.92 -13.39
N ALA A 96 -1.10 37.53 -13.93
CA ALA A 96 -0.34 37.03 -15.08
C ALA A 96 0.59 35.85 -14.74
N GLU A 97 0.80 35.53 -13.45
CA GLU A 97 1.70 34.47 -12.99
C GLU A 97 0.95 33.19 -12.60
N THR A 98 -0.35 33.12 -12.91
CA THR A 98 -1.24 32.03 -12.46
C THR A 98 -1.43 30.92 -13.49
N ASP A 99 -0.77 30.99 -14.64
CA ASP A 99 -0.86 30.01 -15.72
C ASP A 99 0.31 29.02 -15.72
N ALA A 100 0.07 27.82 -16.25
CA ALA A 100 1.07 26.76 -16.40
C ALA A 100 1.87 26.40 -15.12
N LEU A 101 1.23 26.49 -13.95
CA LEU A 101 1.80 26.20 -12.63
C LEU A 101 1.66 24.72 -12.19
N ASP A 102 1.37 23.79 -13.10
CA ASP A 102 1.35 22.37 -12.74
C ASP A 102 2.78 21.87 -12.46
N VAL A 103 2.96 21.01 -11.46
CA VAL A 103 4.25 20.39 -11.15
C VAL A 103 4.13 18.88 -11.34
N THR A 104 5.02 18.26 -12.09
CA THR A 104 5.06 16.80 -12.19
C THR A 104 6.09 16.23 -11.22
N ALA A 105 5.66 15.33 -10.33
CA ALA A 105 6.55 14.52 -9.51
C ALA A 105 6.70 13.13 -10.14
N SER A 106 7.93 12.66 -10.24
CA SER A 106 8.27 11.33 -10.74
C SER A 106 9.03 10.55 -9.68
N LEU A 107 8.58 9.34 -9.37
CA LEU A 107 9.15 8.44 -8.37
C LEU A 107 9.51 7.12 -9.04
N THR A 108 10.75 6.66 -8.89
CA THR A 108 11.24 5.42 -9.51
C THR A 108 11.53 4.37 -8.45
N PHE A 109 10.92 3.21 -8.59
CA PHE A 109 11.02 2.07 -7.70
C PHE A 109 11.70 0.91 -8.42
N ALA A 110 12.71 0.27 -7.82
CA ALA A 110 13.37 -0.93 -8.37
C ALA A 110 12.87 -2.26 -7.76
N SER A 111 12.28 -2.18 -6.56
CA SER A 111 11.73 -3.29 -5.77
C SER A 111 10.34 -2.85 -5.26
N PRO A 112 9.31 -3.72 -5.21
CA PRO A 112 9.36 -5.06 -4.60
C PRO A 112 9.63 -6.31 -5.45
N LEU A 113 9.73 -6.26 -6.79
CA LEU A 113 9.80 -7.49 -7.62
C LEU A 113 10.89 -7.52 -8.71
N GLY A 114 11.90 -6.65 -8.61
CA GLY A 114 13.08 -6.70 -9.48
C GLY A 114 12.91 -6.06 -10.87
N SER A 115 11.78 -5.38 -11.13
CA SER A 115 11.61 -4.53 -12.31
C SER A 115 11.45 -3.07 -11.89
N THR A 116 12.17 -2.18 -12.56
CA THR A 116 12.04 -0.74 -12.33
C THR A 116 10.70 -0.22 -12.84
N GLN A 117 9.96 0.48 -11.98
CA GLN A 117 8.71 1.16 -12.32
C GLN A 117 8.82 2.64 -11.95
N THR A 118 8.48 3.51 -12.90
CA THR A 118 8.36 4.95 -12.67
C THR A 118 6.90 5.32 -12.56
N LEU A 119 6.56 6.02 -11.49
CA LEU A 119 5.23 6.53 -11.19
C LEU A 119 5.27 8.05 -11.23
N THR A 120 4.27 8.64 -11.91
CA THR A 120 4.15 10.08 -12.03
C THR A 120 2.85 10.56 -11.40
N THR A 121 2.91 11.66 -10.65
CA THR A 121 1.72 12.38 -10.19
C THR A 121 1.86 13.86 -10.49
N THR A 122 0.74 14.54 -10.66
CA THR A 122 0.67 15.97 -10.94
C THR A 122 0.22 16.71 -9.68
N GLY A 123 0.98 17.74 -9.35
CA GLY A 123 0.66 18.74 -8.35
C GLY A 123 -0.04 19.91 -9.03
N VAL A 124 -1.19 20.30 -8.49
CA VAL A 124 -1.97 21.46 -8.92
C VAL A 124 -1.65 22.61 -7.97
N ALA A 125 -1.09 23.67 -8.53
CA ALA A 125 -0.87 24.91 -7.82
C ALA A 125 -2.17 25.70 -7.67
N THR A 126 -2.33 26.38 -6.55
CA THR A 126 -3.39 27.35 -6.32
C THR A 126 -2.76 28.59 -5.69
N ALA A 127 -2.83 29.70 -6.43
CA ALA A 127 -2.45 31.01 -5.92
C ALA A 127 -3.54 31.53 -4.96
N GLY A 128 -3.08 32.19 -3.91
CA GLY A 128 -3.86 32.86 -2.89
C GLY A 128 -4.38 34.22 -3.35
N ALA A 129 -4.47 35.17 -2.43
CA ALA A 129 -4.97 36.50 -2.74
C ALA A 129 -3.98 37.26 -3.65
N ILE A 130 -4.35 37.40 -4.93
CA ILE A 130 -3.62 38.22 -5.90
C ILE A 130 -3.57 39.67 -5.38
N ASN A 131 -2.37 40.24 -5.24
CA ASN A 131 -2.12 41.62 -4.77
C ASN A 131 -2.51 41.95 -3.31
N GLY A 132 -2.38 41.01 -2.35
CA GLY A 132 -2.15 41.31 -0.91
C GLY A 132 -3.12 42.31 -0.24
N GLY A 133 -4.33 42.44 -0.79
CA GLY A 133 -5.31 43.38 -0.28
C GLY A 133 -5.82 42.94 1.09
N ALA A 134 -6.57 43.81 1.77
CA ALA A 134 -7.17 43.55 3.10
C ALA A 134 -8.07 42.28 3.18
N ASN A 135 -8.27 41.57 2.07
CA ASN A 135 -8.98 40.30 1.98
C ASN A 135 -8.08 39.06 2.13
N ASP A 136 -6.76 39.23 2.23
CA ASP A 136 -5.81 38.12 2.44
C ASP A 136 -6.10 37.34 3.74
N SER A 137 -6.59 38.03 4.78
CA SER A 137 -7.04 37.41 6.03
C SER A 137 -8.26 36.47 5.88
N ALA A 138 -9.00 36.51 4.77
CA ALA A 138 -10.18 35.67 4.57
C ALA A 138 -9.85 34.22 4.18
N ASN A 139 -8.67 33.97 3.61
CA ASN A 139 -8.19 32.63 3.24
C ASN A 139 -7.11 32.08 4.19
N GLY A 140 -6.97 32.69 5.37
CA GLY A 140 -5.95 32.30 6.34
C GLY A 140 -4.53 32.74 5.96
N GLY A 141 -4.39 33.66 5.00
CA GLY A 141 -3.09 34.21 4.59
C GLY A 141 -2.23 33.24 3.78
N VAL A 142 -2.80 32.27 3.04
CA VAL A 142 -2.02 31.38 2.17
C VAL A 142 -1.88 32.01 0.79
N ASP A 143 -0.68 32.43 0.44
CA ASP A 143 -0.34 33.05 -0.84
C ASP A 143 -0.14 32.02 -1.95
N TYR A 144 0.38 30.84 -1.63
CA TYR A 144 0.62 29.80 -2.63
C TYR A 144 0.46 28.42 -2.02
N SER A 145 -0.19 27.52 -2.74
CA SER A 145 -0.33 26.12 -2.32
C SER A 145 -0.14 25.17 -3.50
N LEU A 146 0.41 24.01 -3.20
CA LEU A 146 0.60 22.91 -4.16
C LEU A 146 -0.02 21.65 -3.57
N THR A 147 -1.01 21.10 -4.26
CA THR A 147 -1.74 19.90 -3.83
C THR A 147 -1.58 18.78 -4.85
N TRP A 148 -1.50 17.53 -4.39
CA TRP A 148 -1.11 16.40 -5.25
C TRP A 148 -2.23 15.38 -5.39
N ALA A 149 -2.37 14.82 -6.59
CA ALA A 149 -3.22 13.64 -6.79
C ALA A 149 -2.59 12.42 -6.10
N ALA A 150 -3.37 11.72 -5.27
CA ALA A 150 -2.93 10.47 -4.66
C ALA A 150 -2.90 9.35 -5.71
N LEU A 151 -1.82 8.58 -5.73
CA LEU A 151 -1.74 7.34 -6.52
C LEU A 151 -2.27 6.21 -5.65
N THR A 152 -3.39 5.60 -6.03
CA THR A 152 -4.06 4.59 -5.20
C THR A 152 -4.05 3.22 -5.86
N ASN A 153 -3.98 2.17 -5.03
CA ASN A 153 -3.99 0.76 -5.46
C ASN A 153 -2.95 0.43 -6.55
N ILE A 154 -1.76 1.01 -6.44
CA ILE A 154 -0.65 0.71 -7.34
C ILE A 154 -0.17 -0.70 -7.04
N ALA A 155 -0.19 -1.56 -8.07
CA ALA A 155 0.30 -2.91 -7.98
C ALA A 155 1.75 -2.97 -8.47
N PHE A 156 2.66 -3.36 -7.59
CA PHE A 156 4.01 -3.76 -7.98
C PHE A 156 4.01 -5.28 -8.16
N GLY A 157 3.54 -5.74 -9.33
CA GLY A 157 3.30 -7.16 -9.65
C GLY A 157 2.47 -7.90 -8.59
N THR A 158 2.97 -9.01 -8.06
CA THR A 158 2.33 -9.79 -6.98
C THR A 158 2.65 -9.28 -5.57
N GLY A 159 3.38 -8.17 -5.42
CA GLY A 159 3.88 -7.64 -4.14
C GLY A 159 2.83 -6.99 -3.26
N GLY A 160 1.55 -7.00 -3.65
CA GLY A 160 0.47 -6.32 -2.96
C GLY A 160 -0.02 -5.06 -3.66
N LEU A 161 -0.86 -4.29 -2.98
CA LEU A 161 -1.37 -2.99 -3.43
C LEU A 161 -0.88 -1.88 -2.53
N PHE A 162 -0.58 -0.72 -3.11
CA PHE A 162 0.01 0.41 -2.41
C PHE A 162 -0.67 1.73 -2.76
N ASP A 163 -0.70 2.63 -1.80
CA ASP A 163 -1.02 4.03 -2.02
C ASP A 163 0.24 4.87 -1.86
N ILE A 164 0.38 5.87 -2.72
CA ILE A 164 1.46 6.85 -2.68
C ILE A 164 0.85 8.24 -2.68
N SER A 165 1.20 9.03 -1.67
CA SER A 165 0.74 10.41 -1.52
C SER A 165 1.93 11.32 -1.25
N LEU A 166 1.89 12.53 -1.81
CA LEU A 166 2.82 13.60 -1.47
C LEU A 166 2.12 14.55 -0.50
N ASN A 167 2.84 15.10 0.49
CA ASN A 167 2.24 16.11 1.35
C ASN A 167 1.95 17.39 0.55
N PRO A 168 0.87 18.11 0.88
CA PRO A 168 0.66 19.43 0.33
C PRO A 168 1.78 20.38 0.79
N ILE A 169 2.04 21.38 -0.03
CA ILE A 169 2.92 22.51 0.30
C ILE A 169 2.05 23.76 0.36
N THR A 170 2.26 24.59 1.36
CA THR A 170 1.57 25.87 1.52
C THR A 170 2.58 26.90 1.99
N PHE A 171 2.51 28.09 1.41
CA PHE A 171 3.30 29.26 1.80
C PHE A 171 2.32 30.37 2.13
N SER A 172 2.53 30.96 3.30
CA SER A 172 1.71 32.07 3.78
C SER A 172 2.35 33.42 3.47
N ASP A 173 3.67 33.43 3.36
CA ASP A 173 4.46 34.57 2.92
C ASP A 173 5.84 34.09 2.45
N THR A 174 6.71 35.03 2.12
CA THR A 174 8.10 34.79 1.72
C THR A 174 9.03 34.39 2.88
N SER A 175 8.53 34.34 4.12
CA SER A 175 9.30 33.92 5.29
C SER A 175 9.20 32.42 5.53
N ASP A 176 8.19 31.75 4.94
CA ASP A 176 7.99 30.30 4.92
C ASP A 176 8.97 29.58 3.97
N LEU A 177 10.26 29.84 4.11
CA LEU A 177 11.30 29.25 3.24
C LEU A 177 11.50 27.74 3.55
N ASN A 178 11.93 26.98 2.54
CA ASN A 178 12.33 25.58 2.61
C ASN A 178 11.25 24.59 3.10
N GLN A 179 10.06 24.65 2.51
CA GLN A 179 9.02 23.66 2.78
C GLN A 179 9.46 22.28 2.24
N ASN A 180 9.42 21.26 3.09
CA ASN A 180 9.79 19.90 2.72
C ASN A 180 8.65 19.23 1.94
N LEU A 181 8.97 18.76 0.74
CA LEU A 181 8.12 17.85 -0.02
C LEU A 181 8.56 16.41 0.23
N SER A 182 7.67 15.64 0.82
CA SER A 182 7.83 14.23 1.17
C SER A 182 6.78 13.37 0.47
N ALA A 183 7.16 12.16 0.14
CA ALA A 183 6.26 11.13 -0.36
C ALA A 183 6.07 10.05 0.71
N THR A 184 4.83 9.60 0.89
CA THR A 184 4.45 8.53 1.81
C THR A 184 3.92 7.35 1.02
N VAL A 185 4.50 6.17 1.24
CA VAL A 185 4.07 4.89 0.66
C VAL A 185 3.33 4.11 1.73
N THR A 186 2.11 3.68 1.44
CA THR A 186 1.25 2.91 2.35
C THR A 186 0.91 1.55 1.76
N LEU A 187 1.12 0.47 2.51
CA LEU A 187 0.70 -0.87 2.12
C LEU A 187 -0.82 -1.03 2.32
N ARG A 188 -1.56 -1.31 1.24
CA ARG A 188 -3.03 -1.48 1.26
C ARG A 188 -3.48 -2.93 1.22
N ALA A 189 -2.75 -3.78 0.53
CA ALA A 189 -3.04 -5.21 0.50
C ALA A 189 -1.74 -5.99 0.45
N LEU A 190 -1.63 -7.05 1.24
CA LEU A 190 -0.47 -7.94 1.25
C LEU A 190 -0.32 -8.68 -0.09
N PRO A 191 0.89 -9.16 -0.42
CA PRO A 191 1.09 -10.10 -1.50
C PRO A 191 0.11 -11.26 -1.37
N ALA A 192 -0.50 -11.67 -2.48
CA ALA A 192 -1.24 -12.93 -2.50
C ALA A 192 -0.23 -14.03 -2.15
N THR A 193 -0.39 -14.65 -0.97
CA THR A 193 0.38 -15.84 -0.66
C THR A 193 -0.01 -16.87 -1.71
N THR A 194 0.97 -17.35 -2.47
CA THR A 194 0.82 -18.59 -3.22
C THR A 194 0.57 -19.66 -2.16
N GLN A 195 -0.70 -19.86 -1.80
CA GLN A 195 -1.10 -21.05 -1.09
C GLN A 195 -0.67 -22.17 -2.02
N LEU A 196 0.43 -22.82 -1.68
CA LEU A 196 0.66 -24.17 -2.15
C LEU A 196 -0.58 -24.91 -1.67
N GLU A 197 -1.52 -25.12 -2.59
CA GLU A 197 -2.68 -25.93 -2.34
C GLU A 197 -2.12 -27.24 -1.81
N ILE A 198 -2.26 -27.45 -0.52
CA ILE A 198 -1.95 -28.74 0.07
C ILE A 198 -3.00 -29.60 -0.58
N VAL A 199 -2.63 -30.33 -1.64
CA VAL A 199 -3.46 -31.39 -2.19
C VAL A 199 -3.75 -32.27 -1.00
N GLN A 200 -4.93 -32.12 -0.41
CA GLN A 200 -5.34 -32.90 0.72
C GLN A 200 -5.21 -34.34 0.24
N PRO A 201 -4.29 -35.16 0.81
CA PRO A 201 -4.14 -36.52 0.33
C PRO A 201 -5.52 -37.14 0.37
N ALA A 202 -5.99 -37.64 -0.78
CA ALA A 202 -7.33 -38.18 -0.94
C ALA A 202 -7.62 -39.04 0.29
N ALA A 203 -8.70 -38.72 1.01
CA ALA A 203 -9.00 -39.32 2.31
C ALA A 203 -8.78 -40.84 2.23
N VAL A 204 -7.72 -41.31 2.88
CA VAL A 204 -7.41 -42.74 2.93
C VAL A 204 -8.62 -43.38 3.61
N PRO A 205 -9.35 -44.30 2.95
CA PRO A 205 -10.53 -44.90 3.54
C PRO A 205 -10.15 -45.53 4.88
N GLU A 206 -10.76 -45.04 5.96
CA GLU A 206 -10.42 -45.52 7.30
C GLU A 206 -10.68 -47.04 7.40
N PRO A 207 -9.81 -47.79 8.11
CA PRO A 207 -9.88 -49.26 8.19
C PRO A 207 -11.20 -49.80 8.76
N GLY A 208 -12.01 -48.95 9.41
CA GLY A 208 -13.36 -49.29 9.83
C GLY A 208 -14.31 -49.62 8.67
N SER A 209 -14.11 -49.01 7.50
CA SER A 209 -14.97 -49.23 6.33
C SER A 209 -14.74 -50.60 5.68
N LEU A 210 -13.48 -51.08 5.68
CA LEU A 210 -13.15 -52.44 5.23
C LEU A 210 -13.64 -53.51 6.21
N ALA A 211 -13.54 -53.24 7.52
CA ALA A 211 -14.02 -54.15 8.55
C ALA A 211 -15.55 -54.32 8.49
N LEU A 212 -16.31 -53.24 8.25
CA LEU A 212 -17.77 -53.29 8.13
C LEU A 212 -18.21 -54.05 6.86
N PHE A 213 -17.51 -53.84 5.74
CA PHE A 213 -17.80 -54.55 4.50
C PHE A 213 -17.51 -56.07 4.61
N ALA A 214 -16.42 -56.44 5.29
CA ALA A 214 -16.10 -57.84 5.58
C ALA A 214 -17.09 -58.49 6.57
N ALA A 215 -17.56 -57.73 7.57
CA ALA A 215 -18.59 -58.20 8.52
C ALA A 215 -19.95 -58.41 7.84
N ALA A 216 -20.33 -57.56 6.88
CA ALA A 216 -21.57 -57.71 6.12
C ALA A 216 -21.59 -58.96 5.23
N LEU A 217 -20.47 -59.30 4.59
CA LEU A 217 -20.36 -60.49 3.73
C LEU A 217 -20.40 -61.80 4.52
N THR A 218 -19.80 -61.81 5.71
CA THR A 218 -19.77 -63.02 6.57
C THR A 218 -21.13 -63.32 7.21
N LEU A 219 -21.94 -62.31 7.56
CA LEU A 219 -23.31 -62.52 8.03
C LEU A 219 -24.25 -63.04 6.92
N ALA A 220 -24.09 -62.57 5.68
CA ALA A 220 -24.91 -63.01 4.55
C ALA A 220 -24.66 -64.48 4.17
N GLY A 221 -23.45 -65.02 4.40
CA GLY A 221 -23.12 -66.42 4.14
C GLY A 221 -23.74 -67.41 5.14
N LEU A 222 -23.95 -67.00 6.40
CA LEU A 222 -24.43 -67.89 7.46
C LEU A 222 -25.97 -68.08 7.46
N THR A 223 -26.73 -67.19 6.82
CA THR A 223 -28.20 -67.29 6.77
C THR A 223 -28.72 -68.16 5.62
N SER A 224 -27.88 -68.56 4.65
CA SER A 224 -28.30 -69.34 3.48
C SER A 224 -28.29 -70.87 3.66
N ARG A 225 -27.79 -71.39 4.79
CA ARG A 225 -27.56 -72.85 4.97
C ARG A 225 -28.55 -73.61 5.87
N ARG A 226 -29.79 -73.12 6.00
CA ARG A 226 -30.90 -73.90 6.59
C ARG A 226 -32.05 -74.11 5.61
N ARG A 227 -31.82 -74.95 4.60
CA ARG A 227 -32.88 -75.78 4.02
C ARG A 227 -32.27 -77.11 3.57
N ARG A 228 -32.28 -78.09 4.48
CA ARG A 228 -32.15 -79.51 4.15
C ARG A 228 -33.51 -80.14 4.45
N GLY A 229 -34.05 -80.79 3.43
CA GLY A 229 -35.45 -81.18 3.36
C GLY A 229 -35.83 -82.43 4.14
N THR A 230 -37.11 -82.74 4.03
CA THR A 230 -37.75 -84.03 4.27
C THR A 230 -38.92 -84.15 3.29
N GLY A 231 -39.02 -85.28 2.58
CA GLY A 231 -40.16 -85.56 1.72
C GLY A 231 -39.92 -86.72 0.75
N VAL A 232 -40.11 -87.94 1.31
CA VAL A 232 -40.52 -89.25 0.73
C VAL A 232 -40.32 -89.48 -0.77
#